data_AF-E3KQA2-F1
#
_entry.id   AF-E3KQA2-F1
#
_cell.length_a   1.000
_cell.length_b   1.000
_cell.length_c   1.000
_cell.angle_alpha   90.00
_cell.angle_beta   90.00
_cell.angle_gamma   90.00
#
_symmetry.space_group_name_H-M   'P 1'
#
loop_
_entity.id
_entity.type
_entity.pdbx_description
1 polymer ?
#
loop_
_entity_poly.entity_id
_entity_poly.type
_entity_poly.pdbx_seq_one_letter_code
_entity_poly.pdbx_strand_id
1 'polypeptide(L)'
;MSTKVIRETKVLLTPNNYALWLLLMEAKLFRSKLLNILECQVEPEEKEKVNWTKLKNNTYAEIIAYIGEEVLGFVSSTLPATPRFNSLGLWKLLKSQYASNKLTSQTTALDQFLHLSFSSIATFIPT
;
A
#
# COMPACT_ATOMS: atom_id res chain seq x y z
N MET A 1 11.19 27.93 -18.39
CA MET A 1 11.30 27.31 -17.05
C MET A 1 10.28 26.18 -16.98
N SER A 2 10.70 24.93 -17.18
CA SER A 2 9.80 23.78 -17.10
C SER A 2 9.52 23.50 -15.63
N THR A 3 8.34 23.89 -15.14
CA THR A 3 7.87 23.46 -13.83
C THR A 3 7.73 21.95 -13.86
N LYS A 4 8.71 21.26 -13.26
CA LYS A 4 8.55 19.85 -12.90
C LYS A 4 7.33 19.82 -11.99
N VAL A 5 6.19 19.37 -12.51
CA VAL A 5 5.05 18.95 -11.71
C VAL A 5 5.54 17.76 -10.90
N ILE A 6 6.08 18.04 -9.71
CA ILE A 6 6.32 17.02 -8.70
C ILE A 6 4.92 16.50 -8.40
N ARG A 7 4.60 15.28 -8.85
CA ARG A 7 3.34 14.63 -8.51
C ARG A 7 3.36 14.44 -6.99
N GLU A 8 2.78 15.39 -6.26
CA GLU A 8 2.46 15.31 -4.84
C GLU A 8 1.32 14.32 -4.61
N THR A 9 1.38 13.12 -5.18
CA THR A 9 0.34 12.12 -4.96
C THR A 9 0.71 11.31 -3.73
N LYS A 10 0.73 11.96 -2.57
CA LYS A 10 0.57 11.25 -1.30
C LYS A 10 -0.85 10.70 -1.31
N VAL A 11 -0.99 9.38 -1.42
CA VAL A 11 -2.30 8.74 -1.58
C VAL A 11 -2.88 8.44 -0.21
N LEU A 12 -4.13 8.85 0.02
CA LEU A 12 -4.92 8.32 1.12
C LEU A 12 -5.27 6.87 0.78
N LEU A 13 -4.67 5.92 1.49
CA LEU A 13 -4.95 4.51 1.26
C LEU A 13 -6.35 4.16 1.75
N THR A 14 -7.11 3.52 0.87
CA THR A 14 -8.44 2.97 1.14
C THR A 14 -8.51 1.56 0.56
N PRO A 15 -9.41 0.68 1.05
CA PRO A 15 -9.57 -0.65 0.45
C PRO A 15 -9.83 -0.63 -1.07
N ASN A 16 -10.47 0.44 -1.57
CA ASN A 16 -10.83 0.59 -2.98
C ASN A 16 -9.65 0.98 -3.88
N ASN A 17 -8.68 1.74 -3.36
CA ASN A 17 -7.53 2.19 -4.16
C ASN A 17 -6.23 1.43 -3.85
N TYR A 18 -6.24 0.59 -2.81
CA TYR A 18 -5.05 -0.12 -2.35
C TYR A 18 -4.44 -1.00 -3.43
N ALA A 19 -5.24 -1.72 -4.21
CA ALA A 19 -4.72 -2.58 -5.27
C ALA A 19 -3.94 -1.80 -6.34
N LEU A 20 -4.43 -0.61 -6.72
CA LEU A 20 -3.75 0.26 -7.69
C LEU A 20 -2.49 0.87 -7.09
N TRP A 21 -2.55 1.33 -5.83
CA TRP A 21 -1.37 1.82 -5.12
C TRP A 21 -0.31 0.73 -4.97
N LEU A 22 -0.72 -0.49 -4.61
CA LEU A 22 0.16 -1.63 -4.41
C LEU A 22 0.91 -1.96 -5.70
N LEU A 23 0.22 -2.05 -6.83
CA LEU A 23 0.83 -2.30 -8.14
C LEU A 23 1.88 -1.25 -8.50
N LEU A 24 1.55 0.04 -8.30
CA LEU A 24 2.48 1.14 -8.56
C LEU A 24 3.69 1.10 -7.62
N MET A 25 3.46 0.79 -6.35
CA MET A 25 4.51 0.74 -5.33
C MET A 25 5.45 -0.45 -5.56
N GLU A 26 4.91 -1.63 -5.88
CA GLU A 26 5.69 -2.83 -6.21
C GLU A 26 6.57 -2.59 -7.45
N ALA A 27 6.01 -2.03 -8.52
CA ALA A 27 6.79 -1.67 -9.72
C ALA A 27 7.94 -0.69 -9.40
N LYS A 28 7.68 0.27 -8.50
CA LYS A 28 8.68 1.24 -8.07
C LYS A 28 9.79 0.61 -7.25
N LEU A 29 9.43 -0.20 -6.25
CA LEU A 29 10.40 -0.93 -5.42
C LEU A 29 11.22 -1.91 -6.25
N PHE A 30 10.61 -2.56 -7.25
CA PHE A 30 11.30 -3.43 -8.19
C PHE A 30 12.37 -2.67 -8.97
N ARG A 31 12.01 -1.52 -9.56
CA ARG A 31 12.95 -0.65 -10.29
C ARG A 31 14.14 -0.22 -9.42
N SER A 32 13.91 0.03 -8.14
CA SER A 32 14.95 0.42 -7.17
C SER A 32 15.69 -0.76 -6.54
N LYS A 33 15.42 -2.01 -6.97
CA LYS A 33 15.97 -3.26 -6.39
C LYS A 33 15.70 -3.42 -4.89
N LEU A 34 14.59 -2.85 -4.41
CA LEU A 34 14.16 -2.86 -3.00
C LEU A 34 13.11 -3.94 -2.71
N LEU A 35 12.38 -4.40 -3.75
CA LEU A 35 11.29 -5.36 -3.59
C LEU A 35 11.74 -6.66 -2.90
N ASN A 36 12.95 -7.14 -3.23
CA ASN A 36 13.52 -8.36 -2.67
C ASN A 36 13.60 -8.34 -1.14
N ILE A 37 13.66 -7.17 -0.48
CA ILE A 37 13.67 -7.08 0.99
C ILE A 37 12.33 -7.46 1.61
N LEU A 38 11.25 -7.15 0.90
CA LEU A 38 9.90 -7.41 1.37
C LEU A 38 9.52 -8.88 1.14
N GLU A 39 10.13 -9.53 0.14
CA GLU A 39 9.88 -10.91 -0.25
C GLU A 39 10.88 -11.90 0.38
N CYS A 40 12.17 -11.55 0.50
CA CYS A 40 13.16 -12.42 1.13
C CYS A 40 13.17 -12.26 2.65
N GLN A 41 12.85 -13.36 3.34
CA GLN A 41 13.07 -13.51 4.78
C GLN A 41 14.46 -14.07 5.12
N VAL A 42 15.35 -14.23 4.13
CA VAL A 42 16.68 -14.79 4.33
C VAL A 42 17.58 -13.77 5.02
N GLU A 43 18.21 -14.21 6.11
CA GLU A 43 19.14 -13.38 6.86
C GLU A 43 20.43 -13.20 6.06
N PRO A 44 20.90 -11.95 5.84
CA PRO A 44 22.07 -11.69 5.02
C PRO A 44 23.34 -12.22 5.70
N GLU A 45 24.33 -12.60 4.91
CA GLU A 45 25.67 -12.88 5.42
C GLU A 45 26.24 -11.67 6.17
N GLU A 46 27.13 -11.91 7.14
CA GLU A 46 27.68 -10.85 8.01
C GLU A 46 28.29 -9.67 7.25
N LYS A 47 28.88 -9.96 6.09
CA LYS A 47 29.52 -8.99 5.20
C LYS A 47 28.50 -8.07 4.52
N GLU A 48 27.26 -8.52 4.39
CA GLU A 48 26.18 -7.82 3.68
C GLU A 48 25.21 -7.11 4.64
N LYS A 49 25.28 -7.36 5.95
CA LYS A 49 24.38 -6.79 6.97
C LYS A 49 24.25 -5.26 6.91
N VAL A 50 25.35 -4.55 6.65
CA VAL A 50 25.35 -3.08 6.53
C VAL A 50 24.56 -2.63 5.30
N ASN A 51 24.79 -3.29 4.15
CA ASN A 51 24.08 -3.01 2.91
C ASN A 51 22.59 -3.36 3.03
N TRP A 52 22.28 -4.48 3.69
CA TRP A 52 20.91 -4.92 3.97
C TRP A 52 20.13 -3.93 4.86
N THR A 53 20.78 -3.43 5.91
CA THR A 53 20.19 -2.43 6.81
C THR A 53 19.90 -1.13 6.06
N LYS A 54 20.83 -0.68 5.21
CA LYS A 54 20.63 0.50 4.36
C LYS A 54 19.44 0.30 3.41
N LEU A 55 19.35 -0.87 2.78
CA LEU A 55 18.30 -1.21 1.83
C LEU A 55 16.91 -1.28 2.53
N LYS A 56 16.83 -1.83 3.75
CA LYS A 56 15.62 -1.81 4.59
C LYS A 56 15.16 -0.39 4.90
N ASN A 57 16.09 0.47 5.33
CA ASN A 57 15.80 1.86 5.66
C ASN A 57 15.32 2.63 4.42
N ASN A 58 15.96 2.42 3.27
CA ASN A 58 15.54 3.02 2.00
C ASN A 58 14.13 2.57 1.60
N THR A 59 13.82 1.28 1.74
CA THR A 59 12.48 0.73 1.43
C THR A 59 11.41 1.34 2.33
N TYR A 60 11.70 1.45 3.63
CA TYR A 60 10.79 2.10 4.58
C TYR A 60 10.54 3.56 4.18
N ALA A 61 11.59 4.33 3.89
CA ALA A 61 11.48 5.73 3.50
C ALA A 61 10.68 5.90 2.20
N GLU A 62 10.89 5.02 1.23
CA GLU A 62 10.18 5.06 -0.06
C GLU A 62 8.68 4.83 0.12
N ILE A 63 8.29 3.85 0.94
CA ILE A 63 6.88 3.58 1.24
C ILE A 63 6.25 4.78 1.96
N ILE A 64 6.90 5.30 3.01
CA ILE A 64 6.41 6.46 3.78
C ILE A 64 6.22 7.70 2.91
N ALA A 65 7.12 7.94 1.95
CA ALA A 65 7.01 9.09 1.04
C ALA A 65 5.79 9.04 0.12
N TYR A 66 5.17 7.87 -0.07
CA TYR A 66 4.06 7.62 -0.99
C TYR A 66 2.70 7.47 -0.29
N ILE A 67 2.64 7.81 1.00
CA ILE A 67 1.48 7.62 1.86
C ILE A 67 1.01 8.99 2.41
N GLY A 68 -0.31 9.17 2.50
CA GLY A 68 -0.95 10.37 3.05
C GLY A 68 -0.89 10.47 4.58
N GLU A 69 -1.10 11.68 5.12
CA GLU A 69 -0.94 12.00 6.54
C GLU A 69 -1.81 11.16 7.48
N GLU A 70 -3.04 10.87 7.10
CA GLU A 70 -3.95 10.03 7.89
C GLU A 70 -3.37 8.62 8.12
N VAL A 71 -2.86 8.02 7.06
CA VAL A 71 -2.23 6.70 7.10
C VAL A 71 -0.90 6.77 7.88
N LEU A 72 -0.16 7.89 7.81
CA LEU A 72 1.02 8.10 8.65
C LEU A 72 0.65 8.13 10.14
N GLY A 73 -0.47 8.79 10.50
CA GLY A 73 -1.01 8.77 11.85
C GLY A 73 -1.28 7.35 12.32
N PHE A 74 -1.98 6.55 11.50
CA PHE A 74 -2.24 5.13 11.79
C PHE A 74 -0.96 4.28 11.93
N VAL A 75 -0.01 4.43 11.00
CA VAL A 75 1.28 3.72 11.05
C VAL A 75 2.04 4.08 12.34
N SER A 76 2.04 5.36 12.71
CA SER A 76 2.76 5.84 13.90
C SER A 76 2.19 5.31 15.22
N SER A 77 0.89 5.04 15.29
CA SER A 77 0.25 4.49 16.49
C SER A 77 0.32 2.96 16.57
N THR A 78 0.43 2.29 15.42
CA THR A 78 0.33 0.83 15.35
C THR A 78 1.69 0.13 15.29
N LEU A 79 2.69 0.76 14.67
CA LEU A 79 4.02 0.15 14.52
C LEU A 79 4.86 0.38 15.79
N PRO A 80 5.54 -0.64 16.33
CA PRO A 80 6.39 -0.46 17.51
C PRO A 80 7.55 0.49 17.21
N ALA A 81 7.93 1.31 18.20
CA ALA A 81 9.02 2.28 18.08
C ALA A 81 10.40 1.61 17.83
N THR A 82 10.56 0.35 18.22
CA THR A 82 11.77 -0.44 18.04
C THR A 82 11.45 -1.81 17.43
N PRO A 83 12.22 -2.26 16.41
CA PRO A 83 13.28 -1.53 15.71
C PRO A 83 12.74 -0.39 14.82
N ARG A 84 13.42 0.75 14.85
CA ARG A 84 13.09 1.91 14.00
C ARG A 84 13.32 1.54 12.52
N PHE A 85 12.44 2.00 11.62
CA PHE A 85 12.48 1.72 10.18
C PHE A 85 12.19 0.25 9.78
N ASN A 86 11.17 -0.35 10.40
CA ASN A 86 10.70 -1.70 10.07
C ASN A 86 9.92 -1.74 8.74
N SER A 87 10.63 -1.82 7.60
CA SER A 87 10.02 -1.88 6.25
C SER A 87 9.07 -3.07 6.06
N LEU A 88 9.44 -4.25 6.56
CA LEU A 88 8.61 -5.46 6.46
C LEU A 88 7.35 -5.35 7.31
N GLY A 89 7.47 -4.85 8.53
CA GLY A 89 6.34 -4.60 9.43
C GLY A 89 5.37 -3.59 8.82
N LEU A 90 5.89 -2.48 8.28
CA LEU A 90 5.10 -1.49 7.56
C LEU A 90 4.35 -2.12 6.37
N TRP A 91 5.04 -2.90 5.54
CA TRP A 91 4.43 -3.54 4.38
C TRP A 91 3.30 -4.52 4.75
N LYS A 92 3.53 -5.35 5.78
CA LYS A 92 2.53 -6.28 6.30
C LYS A 92 1.34 -5.56 6.92
N LEU A 93 1.58 -4.48 7.66
CA LEU A 93 0.54 -3.66 8.28
C LEU A 93 -0.38 -3.05 7.20
N LEU A 94 0.19 -2.44 6.17
CA LEU A 94 -0.58 -1.85 5.07
C LEU A 94 -1.38 -2.91 4.30
N LYS A 95 -0.77 -4.07 4.03
CA LYS A 95 -1.49 -5.21 3.43
C LYS A 95 -2.65 -5.65 4.33
N SER A 96 -2.43 -5.84 5.63
CA SER A 96 -3.48 -6.28 6.56
C SER A 96 -4.63 -5.28 6.68
N GLN A 97 -4.34 -3.98 6.63
CA GLN A 97 -5.35 -2.94 6.82
C GLN A 97 -6.16 -2.66 5.55
N TYR A 98 -5.51 -2.68 4.39
CA TYR A 98 -6.09 -2.16 3.15
C TYR A 98 -6.17 -3.19 2.02
N ALA A 99 -5.48 -4.33 2.09
CA ALA A 99 -5.78 -5.43 1.18
C ALA A 99 -7.18 -5.92 1.53
N SER A 100 -8.15 -5.49 0.72
CA SER A 100 -9.56 -5.75 0.92
C SER A 100 -9.75 -7.21 1.29
N ASN A 101 -10.15 -7.47 2.54
CA ASN A 101 -10.52 -8.83 2.91
C ASN A 101 -11.78 -9.16 2.10
N LYS A 102 -12.01 -10.45 1.84
CA LYS A 102 -13.15 -10.92 1.03
C LYS A 102 -14.48 -10.33 1.52
N LEU A 103 -14.58 -10.05 2.82
CA LEU A 103 -15.73 -9.44 3.48
C LEU A 103 -15.88 -7.94 3.16
N THR A 104 -14.82 -7.14 3.18
CA THR A 104 -14.86 -5.71 2.82
C THR A 104 -15.21 -5.54 1.34
N SER A 105 -14.66 -6.39 0.47
CA SER A 105 -15.04 -6.41 -0.95
C SER A 105 -16.52 -6.78 -1.12
N GLN A 106 -17.03 -7.74 -0.36
CA GLN A 106 -18.45 -8.13 -0.38
C GLN A 106 -19.35 -7.03 0.19
N THR A 107 -18.98 -6.39 1.29
CA THR A 107 -19.74 -5.30 1.92
C THR A 107 -19.77 -4.07 1.03
N THR A 108 -18.65 -3.69 0.41
CA THR A 108 -18.62 -2.59 -0.56
C THR A 108 -19.44 -2.91 -1.81
N ALA A 109 -19.37 -4.15 -2.33
CA ALA A 109 -20.21 -4.55 -3.45
C ALA A 109 -21.71 -4.55 -3.07
N LEU A 110 -22.06 -4.96 -1.85
CA LEU A 110 -23.42 -4.93 -1.33
C LEU A 110 -23.92 -3.48 -1.15
N ASP A 111 -23.09 -2.61 -0.58
CA ASP A 111 -23.42 -1.18 -0.41
C ASP A 111 -23.65 -0.49 -1.76
N GLN A 112 -22.77 -0.75 -2.74
CA GLN A 112 -22.95 -0.29 -4.11
C GLN A 112 -24.24 -0.84 -4.75
N PHE A 113 -24.55 -2.12 -4.53
CA PHE A 113 -25.79 -2.73 -5.01
C PHE A 113 -27.03 -2.09 -4.38
N LEU A 114 -27.02 -1.84 -3.07
CA LEU A 114 -28.13 -1.21 -2.35
C LEU A 114 -28.34 0.25 -2.75
N HIS A 115 -27.26 0.96 -3.14
CA HIS A 115 -27.33 2.33 -3.65
C HIS A 115 -27.77 2.44 -5.11
N LEU A 116 -28.00 1.33 -5.82
CA LEU A 116 -28.62 1.36 -7.15
C LEU A 116 -30.10 1.76 -7.02
N SER A 117 -30.43 2.97 -7.47
CA SER A 117 -31.82 3.38 -7.66
C SER A 117 -32.32 2.85 -9.00
N PHE A 118 -33.19 1.85 -8.95
CA PHE A 118 -33.81 1.29 -10.15
C PHE A 118 -34.93 2.23 -10.63
N SER A 119 -34.79 2.78 -11.83
CA SER A 119 -35.85 3.53 -12.50
C SER A 119 -36.82 2.64 -13.28
N SER A 120 -36.40 1.42 -13.66
CA SER A 120 -37.24 0.41 -14.33
C SER A 120 -36.58 -0.97 -14.25
N ILE A 121 -37.38 -2.03 -14.12
CA ILE A 121 -36.93 -3.44 -14.18
C ILE A 121 -36.56 -3.85 -15.62
N ALA A 122 -37.13 -3.18 -16.63
CA ALA A 122 -36.95 -3.55 -18.03
C ALA A 122 -35.51 -3.35 -18.56
N THR A 123 -34.69 -2.55 -17.88
CA THR A 123 -33.26 -2.35 -18.23
C THR A 123 -32.35 -3.45 -17.68
N PHE A 124 -32.84 -4.30 -16.76
CA PHE A 124 -32.04 -5.35 -16.12
C PHE A 124 -32.17 -6.71 -16.81
N ILE A 125 -33.28 -6.94 -17.51
CA ILE A 125 -33.51 -8.17 -18.29
C ILE A 125 -33.32 -7.80 -19.77
N PRO A 126 -32.23 -8.23 -20.41
CA PRO A 126 -32.11 -8.08 -21.86
C PRO A 126 -33.24 -8.87 -22.52
N THR A 127 -33.93 -8.24 -23.47
CA THR A 127 -34.91 -8.92 -24.34
C THR A 127 -34.20 -9.59 -25.51
#